data_AF-A0A8T9G3M7-F1
#
_entry.id   AF-A0A8T9G3M7-F1
#
_cell.length_a   1.000
_cell.length_b   1.000
_cell.length_c   1.000
_cell.angle_alpha   90.00
_cell.angle_beta   90.00
_cell.angle_gamma   90.00
#
_symmetry.space_group_name_H-M   'P 1'
#
loop_
_entity.id
_entity.type
_entity.pdbx_description
1 polymer ?
#
loop_
_entity_poly.entity_id
_entity_poly.type
_entity_poly.pdbx_seq_one_letter_code
_entity_poly.pdbx_strand_id
1 'polypeptide(L)'
;MAGPRMLVDVNTLQVIEHEDAFQRWYPASLTKLMTAYTVFRAIKAGEITLDSPVTMSKHAAAEPPSKMYFKPGQKMTLDSALKIILVKSANDVSVAIAESISGSEPAFVDRMNAEAKRIGMSSSRFINPNGLPGKGQYTTARDLAVLAVTLKREFPQYASYFSLEGFTTGKKQYPNFNMLIGRFDGADGMKTGFICASGFNQVSSATRNGRSVVSVVLGSDSLGARADISAGMLQKGLTGRPGNVPTLGQLRPYGETRDVVADISQEICSKHAAKVRSEGRDEAGRQKLVSPYIHELDRPLRFVFAGLLSGGDTAKPDGVETVASNAVGDIANVPVPIPRPTF
;
A
#
# COMPACT_ATOMS: atom_id res chain seq x y z
N MET A 1 7.98 15.22 13.24
CA MET A 1 8.92 14.11 12.93
C MET A 1 8.74 13.76 11.47
N ALA A 2 9.77 13.91 10.64
CA ALA A 2 9.77 13.40 9.27
C ALA A 2 10.67 12.16 9.26
N GLY A 3 10.08 10.97 9.06
CA GLY A 3 10.85 9.74 8.90
C GLY A 3 11.42 9.62 7.48
N PRO A 4 12.01 8.45 7.15
CA PRO A 4 12.62 8.22 5.84
C PRO A 4 11.68 8.52 4.67
N ARG A 5 12.20 9.17 3.63
CA ARG A 5 11.44 9.53 2.43
C ARG A 5 12.25 9.52 1.16
N MET A 6 11.56 9.36 0.03
CA MET A 6 12.15 9.40 -1.30
C MET A 6 11.14 9.82 -2.36
N LEU A 7 11.57 10.60 -3.34
CA LEU A 7 10.79 11.01 -4.52
C LEU A 7 11.59 10.67 -5.77
N VAL A 8 10.98 9.93 -6.69
CA VAL A 8 11.63 9.43 -7.91
C VAL A 8 10.77 9.69 -9.13
N ASP A 9 11.40 10.10 -10.22
CA ASP A 9 10.78 10.09 -11.55
C ASP A 9 10.80 8.67 -12.14
N VAL A 10 9.65 8.14 -12.53
CA VAL A 10 9.48 6.74 -12.94
C VAL A 10 10.21 6.43 -14.25
N ASN A 11 10.26 7.40 -15.17
CA ASN A 11 10.80 7.18 -16.51
C ASN A 11 12.33 7.30 -16.52
N THR A 12 12.85 8.32 -15.85
CA THR A 12 14.28 8.64 -15.83
C THR A 12 15.04 7.98 -14.68
N LEU A 13 14.31 7.44 -13.68
CA LEU A 13 14.84 6.92 -12.42
C LEU A 13 15.57 7.96 -11.56
N GLN A 14 15.47 9.25 -11.89
CA GLN A 14 16.10 10.33 -11.16
C GLN A 14 15.52 10.45 -9.75
N VAL A 15 16.40 10.53 -8.75
CA VAL A 15 16.03 10.79 -7.37
C VAL A 15 15.92 12.30 -7.17
N ILE A 16 14.68 12.78 -7.07
CA ILE A 16 14.35 14.22 -6.96
C ILE A 16 14.52 14.71 -5.52
N GLU A 17 14.21 13.86 -4.55
CA GLU A 17 14.35 14.13 -3.12
C GLU A 17 14.59 12.83 -2.38
N HIS A 18 15.43 12.85 -1.35
CA HIS A 18 15.57 11.72 -0.43
C HIS A 18 16.06 12.20 0.94
N GLU A 19 15.62 11.51 1.99
CA GLU A 19 16.06 11.69 3.37
C GLU A 19 16.02 10.32 4.05
N ASP A 20 17.10 9.96 4.75
CA ASP A 20 17.26 8.64 5.39
C ASP A 20 16.85 7.44 4.54
N ALA A 21 17.06 7.52 3.23
CA ALA A 21 16.44 6.60 2.28
C ALA A 21 16.88 5.14 2.42
N PHE A 22 18.00 4.90 3.11
CA PHE A 22 18.57 3.58 3.40
C PHE A 22 18.32 3.11 4.83
N GLN A 23 17.66 3.91 5.67
CA GLN A 23 17.30 3.52 7.03
C GLN A 23 16.35 2.33 6.99
N ARG A 24 16.74 1.22 7.63
CA ARG A 24 15.85 0.07 7.79
C ARG A 24 14.65 0.45 8.65
N TRP A 25 13.48 0.08 8.15
CA TRP A 25 12.19 0.43 8.69
C TRP A 25 11.24 -0.77 8.62
N TYR A 26 10.29 -0.86 9.54
CA TYR A 26 9.22 -1.84 9.42
C TYR A 26 8.26 -1.47 8.26
N PRO A 27 8.03 -2.35 7.27
CA PRO A 27 7.22 -2.02 6.10
C PRO A 27 5.73 -1.84 6.41
N ALA A 28 5.24 -2.44 7.50
CA ALA A 28 3.80 -2.60 7.76
C ALA A 28 3.10 -3.13 6.49
N SER A 29 1.85 -2.71 6.23
CA SER A 29 1.12 -3.15 5.04
C SER A 29 1.69 -2.69 3.69
N LEU A 30 2.79 -1.95 3.63
CA LEU A 30 3.50 -1.72 2.36
C LEU A 30 4.08 -3.02 1.79
N THR A 31 4.31 -4.03 2.63
CA THR A 31 4.64 -5.42 2.22
C THR A 31 3.69 -5.97 1.16
N LYS A 32 2.40 -5.57 1.18
CA LYS A 32 1.40 -6.05 0.23
C LYS A 32 1.67 -5.60 -1.22
N LEU A 33 2.50 -4.57 -1.42
CA LEU A 33 3.02 -4.24 -2.76
C LEU A 33 3.94 -5.36 -3.27
N MET A 34 4.78 -5.92 -2.39
CA MET A 34 5.65 -7.04 -2.74
C MET A 34 4.82 -8.31 -3.00
N THR A 35 3.77 -8.54 -2.21
CA THR A 35 2.80 -9.61 -2.48
C THR A 35 2.18 -9.45 -3.86
N ALA A 36 1.61 -8.28 -4.18
CA ALA A 36 1.01 -8.02 -5.49
C ALA A 36 2.03 -8.19 -6.64
N TYR A 37 3.26 -7.69 -6.46
CA TYR A 37 4.33 -7.87 -7.42
C TYR A 37 4.65 -9.35 -7.68
N THR A 38 4.82 -10.16 -6.63
CA THR A 38 5.05 -11.61 -6.74
C THR A 38 3.89 -12.31 -7.46
N VAL A 39 2.65 -11.92 -7.17
CA VAL A 39 1.46 -12.42 -7.88
C VAL A 39 1.51 -12.06 -9.36
N PHE A 40 1.81 -10.81 -9.72
CA PHE A 40 1.89 -10.39 -11.11
C PHE A 40 3.00 -11.10 -11.89
N ARG A 41 4.13 -11.41 -11.23
CA ARG A 41 5.19 -12.26 -11.80
C ARG A 41 4.69 -13.67 -12.09
N ALA A 42 3.94 -14.28 -11.17
CA ALA A 42 3.34 -15.60 -11.37
C ALA A 42 2.31 -15.62 -12.51
N ILE A 43 1.48 -14.59 -12.62
CA ILE A 43 0.54 -14.44 -13.75
C ILE A 43 1.30 -14.28 -15.07
N LYS A 44 2.33 -13.43 -15.11
CA LYS A 44 3.15 -13.23 -16.31
C LYS A 44 3.90 -14.49 -16.75
N ALA A 45 4.24 -15.36 -15.80
CA ALA A 45 4.83 -16.67 -16.06
C ALA A 45 3.81 -17.74 -16.52
N GLY A 46 2.50 -17.42 -16.53
CA GLY A 46 1.44 -18.35 -16.91
C GLY A 46 1.09 -19.39 -15.84
N GLU A 47 1.58 -19.22 -14.60
CA GLU A 47 1.36 -20.17 -13.51
C GLU A 47 -0.08 -20.09 -12.95
N ILE A 48 -0.65 -18.89 -12.97
CA ILE A 48 -1.98 -18.56 -12.42
C ILE A 48 -2.65 -17.47 -13.27
N THR A 49 -3.95 -17.30 -13.12
CA THR A 49 -4.72 -16.22 -13.76
C THR A 49 -5.49 -15.42 -12.72
N LEU A 50 -6.07 -14.29 -13.12
CA LEU A 50 -6.92 -13.48 -12.25
C LEU A 50 -8.19 -14.23 -11.77
N ASP A 51 -8.60 -15.28 -12.48
CA ASP A 51 -9.72 -16.16 -12.12
C ASP A 51 -9.32 -17.32 -11.21
N SER A 52 -8.02 -17.53 -10.97
CA SER A 52 -7.54 -18.59 -10.10
C SER A 52 -8.17 -18.46 -8.70
N PRO A 53 -8.64 -19.57 -8.10
CA PRO A 53 -9.31 -19.52 -6.81
C PRO A 53 -8.32 -19.28 -5.67
N VAL A 54 -8.62 -18.31 -4.82
CA VAL A 54 -7.94 -18.09 -3.54
C VAL A 54 -8.82 -18.69 -2.44
N THR A 55 -8.31 -19.71 -1.75
CA THR A 55 -9.07 -20.43 -0.71
C THR A 55 -8.62 -19.96 0.67
N MET A 56 -9.59 -19.56 1.51
CA MET A 56 -9.32 -19.22 2.90
C MET A 56 -8.96 -20.48 3.69
N SER A 57 -7.72 -20.59 4.16
CA SER A 57 -7.32 -21.64 5.10
C SER A 57 -7.70 -21.29 6.55
N LYS A 58 -7.54 -22.26 7.46
CA LYS A 58 -7.65 -22.00 8.91
C LYS A 58 -6.58 -21.02 9.40
N HIS A 59 -5.37 -21.13 8.85
CA HIS A 59 -4.24 -20.27 9.17
C HIS A 59 -4.51 -18.83 8.72
N ALA A 60 -4.87 -18.64 7.45
CA ALA A 60 -5.26 -17.34 6.90
C ALA A 60 -6.40 -16.67 7.69
N ALA A 61 -7.45 -17.41 8.04
CA ALA A 61 -8.57 -16.87 8.81
C ALA A 61 -8.19 -16.45 10.25
N ALA A 62 -7.15 -17.08 10.84
CA ALA A 62 -6.66 -16.80 12.17
C ALA A 62 -5.82 -15.52 12.27
N GLU A 63 -5.35 -14.97 11.14
CA GLU A 63 -4.54 -13.75 11.10
C GLU A 63 -5.17 -12.59 11.89
N PRO A 64 -4.37 -11.78 12.60
CA PRO A 64 -4.83 -10.55 13.25
C PRO A 64 -5.42 -9.54 12.25
N PRO A 65 -6.44 -8.75 12.65
CA PRO A 65 -7.00 -7.70 11.80
C PRO A 65 -5.93 -6.65 11.44
N SER A 66 -5.97 -5.99 10.28
CA SER A 66 -7.11 -5.77 9.38
C SER A 66 -7.38 -7.02 8.58
N LYS A 67 -8.64 -7.46 8.56
CA LYS A 67 -9.04 -8.69 7.88
C LYS A 67 -10.47 -8.61 7.38
N MET A 68 -10.86 -9.55 6.53
CA MET A 68 -12.22 -9.67 5.99
C MET A 68 -13.11 -10.57 6.84
N TYR A 69 -12.51 -11.41 7.71
CA TYR A 69 -13.22 -12.38 8.56
C TYR A 69 -13.96 -13.45 7.76
N PHE A 70 -13.45 -13.78 6.58
CA PHE A 70 -13.95 -14.92 5.82
C PHE A 70 -13.62 -16.23 6.57
N LYS A 71 -14.55 -17.18 6.49
CA LYS A 71 -14.46 -18.48 7.13
C LYS A 71 -13.54 -19.42 6.33
N PRO A 72 -12.84 -20.36 6.99
CA PRO A 72 -12.10 -21.41 6.30
C PRO A 72 -12.96 -22.15 5.28
N GLY A 73 -12.37 -22.46 4.12
CA GLY A 73 -13.02 -23.12 2.99
C GLY A 73 -13.75 -22.17 2.03
N GLN A 74 -14.03 -20.93 2.42
CA GLN A 74 -14.59 -19.93 1.50
C GLN A 74 -13.56 -19.55 0.43
N LYS A 75 -14.04 -19.25 -0.78
CA LYS A 75 -13.19 -18.97 -1.94
C LYS A 75 -13.53 -17.62 -2.57
N MET A 76 -12.56 -16.99 -3.20
CA MET A 76 -12.71 -15.80 -4.04
C MET A 76 -11.80 -15.92 -5.28
N THR A 77 -12.02 -15.10 -6.30
CA THR A 77 -11.06 -14.98 -7.40
C THR A 77 -9.80 -14.25 -6.94
N LEU A 78 -8.67 -14.51 -7.58
CA LEU A 78 -7.43 -13.77 -7.33
C LEU A 78 -7.60 -12.26 -7.61
N ASP A 79 -8.39 -11.89 -8.61
CA ASP A 79 -8.80 -10.49 -8.85
C ASP A 79 -9.48 -9.85 -7.62
N SER A 80 -10.49 -10.52 -7.05
CA SER A 80 -11.14 -10.05 -5.82
C SER A 80 -10.15 -9.97 -4.66
N ALA A 81 -9.28 -10.97 -4.53
CA ALA A 81 -8.26 -11.00 -3.48
C ALA A 81 -7.29 -9.81 -3.59
N LEU A 82 -6.81 -9.49 -4.81
CA LEU A 82 -5.94 -8.35 -5.10
C LEU A 82 -6.61 -7.01 -4.74
N LYS A 83 -7.86 -6.80 -5.17
CA LYS A 83 -8.66 -5.61 -4.80
C LYS A 83 -8.74 -5.47 -3.28
N ILE A 84 -9.03 -6.56 -2.57
CA ILE A 84 -9.16 -6.57 -1.11
C ILE A 84 -7.85 -6.20 -0.41
N ILE A 85 -6.72 -6.79 -0.80
CA ILE A 85 -5.43 -6.52 -0.13
C ILE A 85 -4.88 -5.12 -0.46
N LEU A 86 -5.18 -4.57 -1.64
CA LEU A 86 -4.69 -3.25 -2.05
C LEU A 86 -5.56 -2.12 -1.46
N VAL A 87 -6.88 -2.31 -1.36
CA VAL A 87 -7.81 -1.32 -0.81
C VAL A 87 -7.97 -1.45 0.71
N LYS A 88 -8.42 -2.62 1.21
CA LYS A 88 -8.72 -2.83 2.65
C LYS A 88 -7.52 -3.35 3.44
N SER A 89 -6.43 -3.71 2.77
CA SER A 89 -5.19 -4.13 3.41
C SER A 89 -5.39 -5.36 4.31
N ALA A 90 -6.24 -6.29 3.88
CA ALA A 90 -6.64 -7.46 4.65
C ALA A 90 -5.50 -8.49 4.78
N ASN A 91 -5.13 -8.85 6.00
CA ASN A 91 -4.03 -9.75 6.34
C ASN A 91 -4.38 -11.21 6.05
N ASP A 92 -5.62 -11.60 6.38
CA ASP A 92 -6.17 -12.93 6.11
C ASP A 92 -6.12 -13.27 4.62
N VAL A 93 -6.57 -12.33 3.77
CA VAL A 93 -6.54 -12.53 2.32
C VAL A 93 -5.10 -12.55 1.76
N SER A 94 -4.17 -11.77 2.32
CA SER A 94 -2.75 -11.85 1.93
C SER A 94 -2.13 -13.23 2.20
N VAL A 95 -2.44 -13.85 3.33
CA VAL A 95 -1.97 -15.22 3.65
C VAL A 95 -2.67 -16.24 2.76
N ALA A 96 -3.97 -16.11 2.53
CA ALA A 96 -4.70 -17.00 1.62
C ALA A 96 -4.14 -16.94 0.17
N ILE A 97 -3.77 -15.75 -0.32
CA ILE A 97 -3.07 -15.60 -1.62
C ILE A 97 -1.75 -16.37 -1.60
N ALA A 98 -0.94 -16.19 -0.56
CA ALA A 98 0.37 -16.83 -0.44
C ALA A 98 0.27 -18.36 -0.49
N GLU A 99 -0.63 -18.93 0.32
CA GLU A 99 -0.88 -20.36 0.36
C GLU A 99 -1.46 -20.90 -0.95
N SER A 100 -2.36 -20.16 -1.60
CA SER A 100 -2.99 -20.60 -2.86
C SER A 100 -2.02 -20.60 -4.05
N ILE A 101 -1.00 -19.72 -4.04
CA ILE A 101 -0.06 -19.55 -5.16
C ILE A 101 1.20 -20.40 -4.99
N SER A 102 1.70 -20.54 -3.77
CA SER A 102 2.97 -21.24 -3.50
C SER A 102 2.79 -22.50 -2.65
N GLY A 103 1.55 -22.92 -2.40
CA GLY A 103 1.21 -24.10 -1.58
C GLY A 103 1.38 -23.88 -0.07
N SER A 104 2.19 -22.90 0.34
CA SER A 104 2.37 -22.52 1.74
C SER A 104 2.85 -21.07 1.87
N GLU A 105 2.58 -20.44 3.01
CA GLU A 105 3.09 -19.09 3.30
C GLU A 105 4.63 -19.01 3.27
N PRO A 106 5.41 -19.94 3.87
CA PRO A 106 6.87 -19.89 3.81
C PRO A 106 7.42 -19.92 2.38
N ALA A 107 6.87 -20.80 1.52
CA ALA A 107 7.30 -20.87 0.12
C ALA A 107 7.00 -19.57 -0.64
N PHE A 108 5.89 -18.91 -0.34
CA PHE A 108 5.58 -17.60 -0.92
C PHE A 108 6.53 -16.51 -0.41
N VAL A 109 6.89 -16.53 0.88
CA VAL A 109 7.86 -15.60 1.46
C VAL A 109 9.24 -15.76 0.84
N ASP A 110 9.68 -16.99 0.57
CA ASP A 110 10.92 -17.24 -0.16
C ASP A 110 10.87 -16.64 -1.56
N ARG A 111 9.74 -16.81 -2.27
CA ARG A 111 9.51 -16.20 -3.58
C ARG A 111 9.51 -14.67 -3.52
N MET A 112 8.89 -14.06 -2.50
CA MET A 112 8.92 -12.61 -2.28
C MET A 112 10.34 -12.10 -2.11
N ASN A 113 11.16 -12.77 -1.30
CA ASN A 113 12.55 -12.36 -1.06
C ASN A 113 13.43 -12.58 -2.30
N ALA A 114 13.19 -13.65 -3.07
CA ALA A 114 13.88 -13.89 -4.34
C ALA A 114 13.57 -12.79 -5.36
N GLU A 115 12.30 -12.40 -5.49
CA GLU A 115 11.87 -11.31 -6.39
C GLU A 115 12.38 -9.94 -5.91
N ALA A 116 12.36 -9.67 -4.59
CA ALA A 116 12.94 -8.46 -4.01
C ALA A 116 14.44 -8.34 -4.35
N LYS A 117 15.21 -9.42 -4.19
CA LYS A 117 16.62 -9.49 -4.60
C LYS A 117 16.78 -9.28 -6.10
N ARG A 118 15.93 -9.90 -6.93
CA ARG A 118 15.97 -9.79 -8.40
C ARG A 118 15.84 -8.35 -8.89
N ILE A 119 14.95 -7.57 -8.27
CA ILE A 119 14.73 -6.17 -8.65
C ILE A 119 15.67 -5.19 -7.94
N GLY A 120 16.58 -5.70 -7.11
CA GLY A 120 17.61 -4.91 -6.46
C GLY A 120 17.17 -4.25 -5.15
N MET A 121 16.14 -4.76 -4.46
CA MET A 121 15.79 -4.36 -3.09
C MET A 121 16.80 -4.96 -2.09
N SER A 122 18.04 -4.46 -2.11
CA SER A 122 19.18 -5.02 -1.38
C SER A 122 19.13 -4.82 0.14
N SER A 123 18.19 -4.03 0.63
CA SER A 123 18.03 -3.68 2.04
C SER A 123 16.60 -3.97 2.52
N SER A 124 16.01 -5.04 2.00
CA SER A 124 14.67 -5.51 2.36
C SER A 124 14.66 -7.00 2.65
N ARG A 125 13.88 -7.40 3.66
CA ARG A 125 13.56 -8.79 3.97
C ARG A 125 12.13 -8.88 4.45
N PHE A 126 11.35 -9.72 3.78
CA PHE A 126 9.96 -10.03 4.14
C PHE A 126 9.91 -11.35 4.89
N ILE A 127 9.03 -11.45 5.88
CA ILE A 127 8.84 -12.69 6.67
C ILE A 127 7.41 -13.24 6.55
N ASN A 128 6.50 -12.46 5.98
CA ASN A 128 5.09 -12.78 5.76
C ASN A 128 4.56 -11.92 4.59
N PRO A 129 3.39 -12.24 4.00
CA PRO A 129 2.83 -11.54 2.84
C PRO A 129 1.97 -10.32 3.22
N ASN A 130 1.82 -10.02 4.51
CA ASN A 130 0.86 -9.03 4.98
C ASN A 130 1.51 -7.83 5.68
N GLY A 131 2.76 -7.96 6.13
CA GLY A 131 3.53 -6.94 6.82
C GLY A 131 3.21 -6.80 8.31
N LEU A 132 2.59 -7.81 8.92
CA LEU A 132 2.54 -7.92 10.38
C LEU A 132 3.96 -7.98 10.93
N PRO A 133 4.22 -7.33 12.06
CA PRO A 133 5.59 -7.03 12.46
C PRO A 133 6.22 -8.28 13.08
N GLY A 134 7.54 -8.45 12.95
CA GLY A 134 8.26 -9.61 13.49
C GLY A 134 9.76 -9.56 13.24
N LYS A 135 10.51 -10.42 13.93
CA LYS A 135 11.98 -10.43 13.88
C LYS A 135 12.48 -10.66 12.45
N GLY A 136 13.38 -9.80 11.99
CA GLY A 136 14.01 -9.90 10.67
C GLY A 136 13.20 -9.30 9.52
N GLN A 137 12.03 -8.72 9.77
CA GLN A 137 11.29 -7.98 8.76
C GLN A 137 11.73 -6.52 8.68
N TYR A 138 12.12 -6.06 7.49
CA TYR A 138 12.47 -4.67 7.25
C TYR A 138 12.43 -4.33 5.75
N THR A 139 12.37 -3.04 5.47
CA THR A 139 12.53 -2.43 4.14
C THR A 139 13.23 -1.08 4.31
N THR A 140 13.46 -0.37 3.20
CA THR A 140 13.89 1.04 3.22
C THR A 140 12.99 1.89 2.32
N ALA A 141 13.06 3.22 2.43
CA ALA A 141 12.34 4.11 1.50
C ALA A 141 12.84 3.92 0.06
N ARG A 142 14.15 3.71 -0.12
CA ARG A 142 14.77 3.42 -1.42
C ARG A 142 14.23 2.14 -2.04
N ASP A 143 14.17 1.06 -1.29
CA ASP A 143 13.73 -0.23 -1.82
C ASP A 143 12.24 -0.23 -2.15
N LEU A 144 11.41 0.46 -1.35
CA LEU A 144 10.01 0.68 -1.69
C LEU A 144 9.84 1.52 -2.96
N ALA A 145 10.69 2.51 -3.20
CA ALA A 145 10.69 3.28 -4.44
C ALA A 145 11.07 2.40 -5.64
N VAL A 146 12.07 1.52 -5.50
CA VAL A 146 12.42 0.52 -6.51
C VAL A 146 11.23 -0.39 -6.83
N LEU A 147 10.56 -0.93 -5.82
CA LEU A 147 9.40 -1.79 -5.99
C LEU A 147 8.25 -1.07 -6.72
N ALA A 148 7.93 0.15 -6.31
CA ALA A 148 6.87 0.95 -6.90
C ALA A 148 7.14 1.33 -8.36
N VAL A 149 8.36 1.78 -8.66
CA VAL A 149 8.79 2.06 -10.03
C VAL A 149 8.74 0.79 -10.88
N THR A 150 9.19 -0.34 -10.34
CA THR A 150 9.18 -1.62 -11.06
C THR A 150 7.75 -2.09 -11.33
N LEU A 151 6.84 -1.98 -10.36
CA LEU A 151 5.41 -2.27 -10.56
C LEU A 151 4.83 -1.45 -11.72
N LYS A 152 5.09 -0.13 -11.74
CA LYS A 152 4.58 0.75 -12.81
C LYS A 152 5.17 0.43 -14.18
N ARG A 153 6.44 0.02 -14.24
CA ARG A 153 7.15 -0.25 -15.51
C ARG A 153 6.92 -1.66 -16.05
N GLU A 154 6.96 -2.69 -15.20
CA GLU A 154 6.79 -4.09 -15.62
C GLU A 154 5.33 -4.50 -15.77
N PHE A 155 4.41 -3.83 -15.06
CA PHE A 155 2.99 -4.22 -14.97
C PHE A 155 1.99 -3.07 -15.15
N PRO A 156 2.12 -2.22 -16.20
CA PRO A 156 1.19 -1.12 -16.44
C PRO A 156 -0.27 -1.60 -16.64
N GLN A 157 -0.48 -2.81 -17.15
CA GLN A 157 -1.80 -3.41 -17.32
C GLN A 157 -2.56 -3.64 -16.00
N TYR A 158 -1.86 -3.66 -14.85
CA TYR A 158 -2.45 -3.81 -13.52
C TYR A 158 -2.51 -2.49 -12.74
N ALA A 159 -2.24 -1.36 -13.38
CA ALA A 159 -2.24 -0.04 -12.73
C ALA A 159 -3.59 0.31 -12.07
N SER A 160 -4.69 -0.15 -12.64
CA SER A 160 -6.05 0.13 -12.16
C SER A 160 -6.27 -0.28 -10.70
N TYR A 161 -5.66 -1.38 -10.23
CA TYR A 161 -5.79 -1.84 -8.85
C TYR A 161 -5.32 -0.80 -7.82
N PHE A 162 -4.30 -0.02 -8.15
CA PHE A 162 -3.72 0.98 -7.25
C PHE A 162 -4.53 2.28 -7.21
N SER A 163 -5.38 2.51 -8.21
CA SER A 163 -6.25 3.69 -8.34
C SER A 163 -7.69 3.48 -7.84
N LEU A 164 -8.00 2.32 -7.26
CA LEU A 164 -9.35 2.03 -6.79
C LEU A 164 -9.74 2.94 -5.61
N GLU A 165 -10.87 3.64 -5.72
CA GLU A 165 -11.45 4.45 -4.65
C GLU A 165 -12.04 3.59 -3.52
N GLY A 166 -12.47 2.37 -3.84
CA GLY A 166 -12.98 1.39 -2.90
C GLY A 166 -13.47 0.11 -3.57
N PHE A 167 -13.92 -0.85 -2.78
CA PHE A 167 -14.70 -2.00 -3.28
C PHE A 167 -15.95 -2.29 -2.44
N THR A 168 -16.89 -3.06 -2.99
CA THR A 168 -18.07 -3.58 -2.29
C THR A 168 -18.11 -5.10 -2.35
N THR A 169 -18.59 -5.73 -1.27
CA THR A 169 -18.93 -7.17 -1.23
C THR A 169 -20.40 -7.44 -1.59
N GLY A 170 -21.12 -6.42 -2.06
CA GLY A 170 -22.58 -6.41 -2.19
C GLY A 170 -23.30 -6.14 -0.86
N LYS A 171 -22.68 -6.50 0.28
CA LYS A 171 -23.23 -6.26 1.63
C LYS A 171 -22.60 -5.05 2.34
N LYS A 172 -21.33 -4.77 2.04
CA LYS A 172 -20.57 -3.70 2.69
C LYS A 172 -19.60 -3.06 1.72
N GLN A 173 -19.51 -1.73 1.81
CA GLN A 173 -18.54 -0.91 1.08
C GLN A 173 -17.28 -0.70 1.91
N TYR A 174 -16.13 -0.73 1.25
CA TYR A 174 -14.80 -0.57 1.83
C TYR A 174 -14.05 0.51 1.06
N PRO A 175 -14.03 1.76 1.56
CA PRO A 175 -13.27 2.83 0.93
C PRO A 175 -11.76 2.62 1.11
N ASN A 176 -10.98 3.16 0.18
CA ASN A 176 -9.52 3.09 0.22
C ASN A 176 -8.95 3.96 1.35
N PHE A 177 -7.89 3.49 2.01
CA PHE A 177 -7.13 4.25 3.01
C PHE A 177 -6.24 5.35 2.42
N ASN A 178 -5.98 5.31 1.11
CA ASN A 178 -5.15 6.30 0.43
C ASN A 178 -5.97 7.56 0.13
N MET A 179 -5.76 8.61 0.93
CA MET A 179 -6.46 9.90 0.82
C MET A 179 -6.18 10.65 -0.49
N LEU A 180 -5.16 10.25 -1.27
CA LEU A 180 -4.83 10.93 -2.52
C LEU A 180 -5.70 10.45 -3.70
N ILE A 181 -6.23 9.22 -3.65
CA ILE A 181 -7.01 8.66 -4.75
C ILE A 181 -8.32 9.45 -4.91
N GLY A 182 -8.51 9.98 -6.13
CA GLY A 182 -9.61 10.87 -6.48
C GLY A 182 -9.45 12.32 -5.99
N ARG A 183 -8.49 12.61 -5.11
CA ARG A 183 -8.38 13.90 -4.40
C ARG A 183 -7.12 14.69 -4.72
N PHE A 184 -6.10 14.05 -5.27
CA PHE A 184 -4.91 14.71 -5.81
C PHE A 184 -4.89 14.47 -7.33
N ASP A 185 -4.80 15.53 -8.13
CA ASP A 185 -4.90 15.39 -9.58
C ASP A 185 -3.81 14.44 -10.11
N GLY A 186 -4.20 13.48 -10.94
CA GLY A 186 -3.27 12.48 -11.49
C GLY A 186 -2.78 11.42 -10.50
N ALA A 187 -3.28 11.38 -9.25
CA ALA A 187 -2.95 10.29 -8.31
C ALA A 187 -3.41 8.94 -8.87
N ASP A 188 -2.49 7.99 -8.92
CA ASP A 188 -2.71 6.66 -9.50
C ASP A 188 -2.18 5.51 -8.62
N GLY A 189 -1.86 5.79 -7.35
CA GLY A 189 -1.44 4.77 -6.40
C GLY A 189 -0.82 5.29 -5.09
N MET A 190 -0.26 4.41 -4.24
CA MET A 190 -0.30 2.94 -4.37
C MET A 190 -0.77 2.27 -3.09
N LYS A 191 -0.05 2.43 -1.97
CA LYS A 191 -0.35 1.67 -0.74
C LYS A 191 0.03 2.43 0.52
N THR A 192 -0.80 2.26 1.54
CA THR A 192 -0.58 2.76 2.90
C THR A 192 -0.21 1.64 3.87
N GLY A 193 0.46 1.97 4.96
CA GLY A 193 0.82 1.03 6.03
C GLY A 193 0.91 1.70 7.40
N PHE A 194 0.44 1.00 8.43
CA PHE A 194 0.50 1.47 9.82
C PHE A 194 0.68 0.32 10.78
N ILE A 195 1.68 0.46 11.66
CA ILE A 195 1.84 -0.22 12.95
C ILE A 195 2.48 0.80 13.90
N CYS A 196 2.41 0.57 15.22
CA CYS A 196 3.07 1.47 16.18
C CYS A 196 4.56 1.63 15.88
N ALA A 197 5.26 0.53 15.63
CA ALA A 197 6.70 0.52 15.40
C ALA A 197 7.16 1.26 14.13
N SER A 198 6.26 1.60 13.20
CA SER A 198 6.60 2.21 11.92
C SER A 198 5.89 3.53 11.63
N GLY A 199 4.98 3.97 12.49
CA GLY A 199 4.14 5.12 12.23
C GLY A 199 3.24 4.95 11.00
N PHE A 200 2.80 6.08 10.43
CA PHE A 200 1.95 6.15 9.26
C PHE A 200 2.81 6.25 8.00
N ASN A 201 2.74 5.22 7.14
CA ASN A 201 3.59 5.05 5.96
C ASN A 201 2.77 5.05 4.67
N GLN A 202 3.32 5.60 3.59
CA GLN A 202 2.68 5.65 2.28
C GLN A 202 3.69 5.55 1.15
N VAL A 203 3.38 4.71 0.17
CA VAL A 203 3.94 4.77 -1.17
C VAL A 203 2.86 5.33 -2.07
N SER A 204 3.14 6.45 -2.71
CA SER A 204 2.21 7.15 -3.60
C SER A 204 2.77 7.24 -5.00
N SER A 205 1.89 7.35 -5.99
CA SER A 205 2.29 7.68 -7.36
C SER A 205 1.28 8.60 -8.01
N ALA A 206 1.76 9.40 -8.95
CA ALA A 206 0.93 10.25 -9.76
C ALA A 206 1.51 10.46 -11.16
N THR A 207 0.64 10.66 -12.13
CA THR A 207 0.99 10.91 -13.52
C THR A 207 0.22 12.12 -14.04
N ARG A 208 0.91 13.13 -14.60
CA ARG A 208 0.31 14.28 -15.31
C ARG A 208 1.13 14.60 -16.55
N ASN A 209 0.46 14.86 -17.68
CA ASN A 209 1.11 15.30 -18.92
C ASN A 209 2.31 14.42 -19.33
N GLY A 210 2.19 13.09 -19.19
CA GLY A 210 3.24 12.12 -19.52
C GLY A 210 4.36 11.99 -18.49
N ARG A 211 4.44 12.85 -17.47
CA ARG A 211 5.39 12.73 -16.36
C ARG A 211 4.78 11.90 -15.24
N SER A 212 5.49 10.86 -14.81
CA SER A 212 5.06 9.94 -13.75
C SER A 212 6.10 9.91 -12.62
N VAL A 213 5.64 10.06 -11.38
CA VAL A 213 6.49 10.11 -10.19
C VAL A 213 5.98 9.18 -9.09
N VAL A 214 6.91 8.73 -8.25
CA VAL A 214 6.64 7.93 -7.05
C VAL A 214 7.20 8.65 -5.83
N SER A 215 6.41 8.77 -4.77
CA SER A 215 6.87 9.19 -3.45
C SER A 215 6.76 8.06 -2.43
N VAL A 216 7.73 7.99 -1.52
CA VAL A 216 7.73 7.11 -0.35
C VAL A 216 7.88 7.99 0.87
N VAL A 217 6.99 7.84 1.84
CA VAL A 217 6.99 8.55 3.12
C VAL A 217 6.80 7.53 4.23
N LEU A 218 7.77 7.42 5.13
CA LEU A 218 7.74 6.49 6.26
C LEU A 218 7.69 7.26 7.59
N GLY A 219 7.03 6.69 8.60
CA GLY A 219 7.12 7.20 9.98
C GLY A 219 6.37 8.50 10.28
N SER A 220 5.34 8.87 9.52
CA SER A 220 4.52 10.04 9.85
C SER A 220 3.71 9.80 11.14
N ASP A 221 3.36 10.86 11.86
CA ASP A 221 2.64 10.82 13.14
C ASP A 221 1.12 10.57 13.03
N SER A 222 0.54 10.84 11.86
CA SER A 222 -0.90 10.83 11.60
C SER A 222 -1.23 10.48 10.15
N LEU A 223 -2.50 10.14 9.93
CA LEU A 223 -3.04 9.88 8.59
C LEU A 223 -2.96 11.13 7.69
N GLY A 224 -3.31 12.30 8.24
CA GLY A 224 -3.32 13.57 7.51
C GLY A 224 -1.93 14.06 7.14
N ALA A 225 -1.01 14.13 8.11
CA ALA A 225 0.36 14.57 7.84
C ALA A 225 1.05 13.70 6.78
N ARG A 226 0.83 12.38 6.82
CA ARG A 226 1.33 11.45 5.81
C ARG A 226 0.82 11.80 4.41
N ALA A 227 -0.48 12.09 4.28
CA ALA A 227 -1.09 12.46 3.01
C ALA A 227 -0.58 13.82 2.53
N ASP A 228 -0.48 14.81 3.41
CA ASP A 228 0.00 16.16 3.09
C ASP A 228 1.46 16.15 2.59
N ILE A 229 2.36 15.45 3.30
CA ILE A 229 3.76 15.27 2.87
C ILE A 229 3.81 14.58 1.51
N SER A 230 3.03 13.50 1.34
CA SER A 230 3.00 12.75 0.07
C SER A 230 2.53 13.62 -1.09
N ALA A 231 1.47 14.42 -0.91
CA ALA A 231 0.96 15.32 -1.93
C ALA A 231 1.96 16.42 -2.30
N GLY A 232 2.62 17.04 -1.32
CA GLY A 232 3.67 18.02 -1.58
C GLY A 232 4.84 17.44 -2.39
N MET A 233 5.29 16.22 -2.05
CA MET A 233 6.34 15.53 -2.80
C MET A 233 5.91 15.18 -4.22
N LEU A 234 4.69 14.66 -4.42
CA LEU A 234 4.19 14.36 -5.76
C LEU A 234 4.09 15.64 -6.60
N GLN A 235 3.54 16.73 -6.05
CA GLN A 235 3.47 18.00 -6.75
C GLN A 235 4.85 18.49 -7.17
N LYS A 236 5.82 18.49 -6.23
CA LYS A 236 7.22 18.84 -6.51
C LYS A 236 7.79 18.01 -7.66
N GLY A 237 7.53 16.71 -7.68
CA GLY A 237 8.01 15.81 -8.72
C GLY A 237 7.37 16.04 -10.08
N LEU A 238 6.07 16.38 -10.10
CA LEU A 238 5.29 16.60 -11.33
C LEU A 238 5.59 17.96 -11.98
N THR A 239 5.86 19.00 -11.19
CA THR A 239 6.14 20.36 -11.71
C THR A 239 7.63 20.71 -11.75
N GLY A 240 8.47 19.89 -11.11
CA GLY A 240 9.92 20.07 -11.11
C GLY A 240 10.52 19.87 -12.50
N ARG A 241 11.55 20.65 -12.82
CA ARG A 241 12.34 20.45 -14.04
C ARG A 241 13.28 19.25 -13.88
N PRO A 242 13.55 18.48 -14.95
CA PRO A 242 14.64 17.50 -14.93
C PRO A 242 15.96 18.17 -14.50
N GLY A 243 16.70 17.51 -13.62
CA GLY A 243 17.99 18.00 -13.11
C GLY A 243 19.11 17.02 -13.41
N ASN A 244 20.36 17.42 -13.18
CA ASN A 244 21.49 16.50 -13.17
C ASN A 244 21.66 15.89 -11.76
N VAL A 245 20.76 14.96 -11.42
CA VAL A 245 20.71 14.29 -10.12
C VAL A 245 20.97 12.78 -10.27
N PRO A 246 21.47 12.09 -9.22
CA PRO A 246 21.65 10.66 -9.27
C PRO A 246 20.35 9.90 -9.55
N THR A 247 20.47 8.79 -10.27
CA THR A 247 19.37 7.82 -10.41
C THR A 247 19.31 6.85 -9.22
N LEU A 248 18.20 6.13 -9.08
CA LEU A 248 18.02 5.08 -8.06
C LEU A 248 19.15 4.02 -8.03
N GLY A 249 19.75 3.74 -9.17
CA GLY A 249 20.87 2.79 -9.29
C GLY A 249 22.23 3.39 -8.95
N GLN A 250 22.36 4.72 -8.99
CA GLN A 250 23.61 5.44 -8.70
C GLN A 250 23.69 5.94 -7.25
N LEU A 251 22.55 6.05 -6.56
CA LEU A 251 22.51 6.51 -5.18
C LEU A 251 23.20 5.49 -4.26
N ARG A 252 24.30 5.92 -3.61
CA ARG A 252 25.05 5.06 -2.69
C ARG A 252 24.38 5.00 -1.32
N PRO A 253 24.37 3.84 -0.65
CA PRO A 253 23.88 3.72 0.73
C PRO A 253 24.59 4.67 1.70
N TYR A 254 23.84 5.32 2.59
CA TYR A 254 24.33 6.26 3.61
C TYR A 254 23.56 6.11 4.93
N GLY A 255 24.04 6.79 6.00
CA GLY A 255 23.43 6.78 7.34
C GLY A 255 24.08 5.79 8.30
N GLU A 256 24.39 6.23 9.52
CA GLU A 256 25.10 5.44 10.54
C GLU A 256 24.23 4.31 11.10
N THR A 257 22.94 4.58 11.30
CA THR A 257 21.97 3.65 11.88
C THR A 257 21.25 2.80 10.84
N ARG A 258 21.68 2.84 9.57
CA ARG A 258 20.93 2.27 8.44
C ARG A 258 20.67 0.77 8.57
N ASP A 259 21.56 0.05 9.25
CA ASP A 259 21.46 -1.41 9.42
C ASP A 259 20.64 -1.84 10.66
N VAL A 260 20.21 -0.87 11.47
CA VAL A 260 19.30 -1.07 12.61
C VAL A 260 17.87 -0.83 12.16
N VAL A 261 16.93 -1.71 12.49
CA VAL A 261 15.51 -1.47 12.20
C VAL A 261 14.98 -0.47 13.23
N ALA A 262 14.51 0.69 12.76
CA ALA A 262 13.92 1.69 13.66
C ALA A 262 12.55 1.22 14.17
N ASP A 263 12.34 1.36 15.48
CA ASP A 263 11.06 1.17 16.14
C ASP A 263 10.64 2.49 16.79
N ILE A 264 9.55 3.08 16.29
CA ILE A 264 9.03 4.36 16.78
C ILE A 264 7.72 4.20 17.58
N SER A 265 7.52 3.05 18.21
CA SER A 265 6.29 2.76 18.95
C SER A 265 6.03 3.74 20.09
N GLN A 266 7.09 4.23 20.74
CA GLN A 266 6.95 5.17 21.87
C GLN A 266 6.50 6.55 21.40
N GLU A 267 6.96 7.00 20.23
CA GLU A 267 6.56 8.25 19.60
C GLU A 267 5.15 8.17 19.01
N ILE A 268 4.75 7.01 18.50
CA ILE A 268 3.50 6.85 17.75
C ILE A 268 2.35 6.38 18.63
N CYS A 269 2.55 5.43 19.54
CA CYS A 269 1.46 4.81 20.28
C CYS A 269 1.42 5.19 21.78
N SER A 270 2.14 6.24 22.18
CA SER A 270 1.99 6.84 23.51
C SER A 270 0.67 7.60 23.68
N LYS A 271 0.28 7.84 24.95
CA LYS A 271 -0.88 8.70 25.29
C LYS A 271 -0.74 10.11 24.71
N HIS A 272 0.48 10.65 24.69
CA HIS A 272 0.76 11.96 24.09
C HIS A 272 0.50 11.95 22.59
N ALA A 273 0.99 10.94 21.87
CA ALA A 273 0.76 10.78 20.44
C ALA A 273 -0.72 10.58 20.07
N ALA A 274 -1.47 9.89 20.93
CA ALA A 274 -2.92 9.77 20.77
C ALA A 274 -3.62 11.15 20.88
N LYS A 275 -3.17 12.01 21.80
CA LYS A 275 -3.67 13.39 21.93
C LYS A 275 -3.34 14.22 20.69
N VAL A 276 -2.10 14.21 20.21
CA VAL A 276 -1.68 14.92 18.98
C VAL A 276 -2.52 14.47 17.77
N ARG A 277 -2.80 13.16 17.64
CA ARG A 277 -3.68 12.66 16.57
C ARG A 277 -5.13 13.12 16.70
N SER A 278 -5.64 13.27 17.92
CA SER A 278 -6.99 13.80 18.13
C SER A 278 -7.09 15.29 17.78
N GLU A 279 -6.01 16.05 17.95
CA GLU A 279 -5.90 17.47 17.57
C GLU A 279 -5.74 17.66 16.04
N GLY A 280 -5.30 16.62 15.32
CA GLY A 280 -5.27 16.58 13.85
C GLY A 280 -6.65 16.36 13.20
N ARG A 281 -7.74 16.54 13.96
CA ARG A 281 -9.12 16.46 13.50
C ARG A 281 -9.81 17.81 13.64
N ASP A 282 -10.74 18.10 12.75
CA ASP A 282 -11.59 19.29 12.87
C ASP A 282 -12.73 19.09 13.87
N GLU A 283 -13.57 20.13 14.04
CA GLU A 283 -14.69 20.12 14.99
C GLU A 283 -15.73 19.03 14.70
N ALA A 284 -15.79 18.52 13.46
CA ALA A 284 -16.63 17.41 13.05
C ALA A 284 -15.93 16.03 13.18
N GLY A 285 -14.72 15.99 13.75
CA GLY A 285 -13.93 14.77 13.93
C GLY A 285 -13.27 14.24 12.65
N ARG A 286 -13.29 15.03 11.56
CA ARG A 286 -12.70 14.70 10.26
C ARG A 286 -11.20 14.96 10.27
N GLN A 287 -10.44 14.22 9.47
CA GLN A 287 -8.99 14.46 9.39
C GLN A 287 -8.73 15.85 8.79
N LYS A 288 -8.02 16.71 9.53
CA LYS A 288 -7.60 18.01 9.02
C LYS A 288 -6.45 17.79 8.03
N LEU A 289 -6.71 18.06 6.75
CA LEU A 289 -5.67 18.17 5.73
C LEU A 289 -5.30 19.62 5.53
N VAL A 290 -4.02 19.90 5.38
CA VAL A 290 -3.51 21.26 5.15
C VAL A 290 -2.86 21.43 3.77
N SER A 291 -2.67 20.34 3.02
CA SER A 291 -2.11 20.41 1.68
C SER A 291 -3.07 21.13 0.72
N PRO A 292 -2.61 22.14 -0.03
CA PRO A 292 -3.41 22.80 -1.06
C PRO A 292 -3.62 21.92 -2.30
N TYR A 293 -3.01 20.74 -2.36
CA TYR A 293 -3.07 19.83 -3.50
C TYR A 293 -4.01 18.65 -3.28
N ILE A 294 -4.68 18.59 -2.12
CA ILE A 294 -5.67 17.56 -1.81
C ILE A 294 -7.03 18.24 -1.74
N HIS A 295 -7.95 17.78 -2.57
CA HIS A 295 -9.27 18.36 -2.76
C HIS A 295 -10.37 17.40 -2.29
N GLU A 296 -11.52 17.94 -1.91
CA GLU A 296 -12.71 17.13 -1.67
C GLU A 296 -13.25 16.58 -2.99
N LEU A 297 -13.92 15.42 -2.91
CA LEU A 297 -14.67 14.91 -4.05
C LEU A 297 -16.06 15.55 -4.05
N ASP A 298 -16.40 16.20 -5.16
CA ASP A 298 -17.74 16.73 -5.45
C ASP A 298 -18.74 15.65 -5.88
N ARG A 299 -18.32 14.38 -5.84
CA ARG A 299 -19.11 13.22 -6.23
C ARG A 299 -18.95 12.06 -5.25
N PRO A 300 -19.84 11.05 -5.29
CA PRO A 300 -19.64 9.82 -4.55
C PRO A 300 -18.38 9.05 -4.97
N LEU A 301 -17.88 8.22 -4.05
CA LEU A 301 -16.82 7.25 -4.34
C LEU A 301 -17.33 6.17 -5.30
N ARG A 302 -16.44 5.74 -6.20
CA ARG A 302 -16.66 4.63 -7.12
C ARG A 302 -16.18 3.33 -6.50
N PHE A 303 -17.09 2.39 -6.30
CA PHE A 303 -16.77 1.07 -5.77
C PHE A 303 -16.80 0.02 -6.88
N VAL A 304 -15.77 -0.82 -6.93
CA VAL A 304 -15.78 -2.05 -7.74
C VAL A 304 -16.24 -3.24 -6.91
N PHE A 305 -16.75 -4.30 -7.52
CA PHE A 305 -17.02 -5.53 -6.78
C PHE A 305 -15.73 -6.28 -6.43
N ALA A 306 -15.65 -6.77 -5.19
CA ALA A 306 -14.69 -7.76 -4.74
C ALA A 306 -15.29 -8.58 -3.59
N GLY A 307 -15.41 -9.90 -3.78
CA GLY A 307 -16.15 -10.74 -2.84
C GLY A 307 -15.85 -12.22 -2.99
N LEU A 308 -16.53 -13.02 -2.17
CA LEU A 308 -16.48 -14.46 -2.26
C LEU A 308 -17.20 -14.95 -3.51
N LEU A 309 -16.75 -16.08 -4.05
CA LEU A 309 -17.51 -16.83 -5.04
C LEU A 309 -18.79 -17.36 -4.36
N SER A 310 -19.93 -17.15 -5.02
CA SER A 310 -21.20 -17.75 -4.61
C SER A 310 -21.04 -19.27 -4.58
N GLY A 311 -21.53 -19.91 -3.52
CA GLY A 311 -21.51 -21.37 -3.41
C GLY A 311 -22.49 -21.97 -4.42
N GLY A 312 -21.99 -22.31 -5.60
CA GLY A 312 -22.79 -22.72 -6.75
C GLY A 312 -22.83 -21.60 -7.79
N ASP A 313 -22.44 -21.94 -9.01
CA ASP A 313 -22.39 -21.10 -10.22
C ASP A 313 -21.20 -20.16 -10.36
N THR A 314 -20.38 -20.51 -11.35
CA THR A 314 -19.47 -19.64 -12.08
C THR A 314 -20.26 -18.56 -12.82
N ALA A 315 -20.91 -17.66 -12.10
CA ALA A 315 -21.41 -16.42 -12.67
C ALA A 315 -20.25 -15.42 -12.66
N LYS A 316 -19.61 -15.25 -13.82
CA LYS A 316 -18.79 -14.07 -14.08
C LYS A 316 -19.68 -12.84 -13.87
N PRO A 317 -19.32 -11.88 -13.00
CA PRO A 317 -19.68 -10.51 -13.29
C PRO A 317 -18.79 -10.10 -14.47
N ASP A 318 -19.29 -10.30 -15.69
CA ASP A 318 -18.71 -9.64 -16.86
C ASP A 318 -18.90 -8.14 -16.66
N GLY A 319 -17.80 -7.45 -16.31
CA GLY A 319 -17.76 -6.00 -16.25
C GLY A 319 -17.30 -5.45 -14.90
N VAL A 320 -16.64 -4.31 -14.98
CA VAL A 320 -16.40 -3.42 -13.85
C VAL A 320 -17.75 -2.84 -13.44
N GLU A 321 -18.53 -3.56 -12.64
CA GLU A 321 -19.71 -2.96 -12.00
C GLU A 321 -19.24 -1.88 -11.05
N THR A 322 -19.43 -0.63 -11.49
CA THR A 322 -19.13 0.55 -10.70
C THR A 322 -20.38 0.84 -9.89
N VAL A 323 -20.41 0.40 -8.64
CA VAL A 323 -21.55 0.67 -7.76
C VAL A 323 -21.34 2.05 -7.16
N ALA A 324 -22.17 3.02 -7.59
CA ALA A 324 -22.18 4.35 -6.99
C ALA A 324 -22.66 4.24 -5.53
N SER A 325 -21.94 4.90 -4.63
CA SER A 325 -22.38 5.04 -3.24
C SER A 325 -23.30 6.24 -3.05
N ASN A 326 -24.16 6.18 -2.04
CA ASN A 326 -24.91 7.35 -1.58
C ASN A 326 -24.08 8.23 -0.61
N ALA A 327 -22.91 7.76 -0.19
CA ALA A 327 -21.97 8.56 0.59
C ALA A 327 -21.18 9.48 -0.36
N VAL A 328 -21.29 10.79 -0.13
CA VAL A 328 -20.42 11.79 -0.78
C VAL A 328 -18.97 11.42 -0.49
N GLY A 329 -18.07 11.60 -1.46
CA GLY A 329 -16.64 11.29 -1.33
C GLY A 329 -15.87 12.20 -0.37
N ASP A 330 -16.51 12.65 0.72
CA ASP A 330 -15.91 13.43 1.80
C ASP A 330 -14.68 12.70 2.35
N ILE A 331 -13.63 13.45 2.59
CA ILE A 331 -12.38 12.96 3.17
C ILE A 331 -12.56 12.33 4.56
N ALA A 332 -13.61 12.72 5.29
CA ALA A 332 -14.05 12.10 6.54
C ALA A 332 -14.34 10.60 6.40
N ASN A 333 -14.70 10.16 5.18
CA ASN A 333 -15.04 8.76 4.90
C ASN A 333 -13.80 7.87 4.68
N VAL A 334 -12.59 8.42 4.72
CA VAL A 334 -11.35 7.63 4.66
C VAL A 334 -11.12 6.94 6.02
N PRO A 335 -11.00 5.60 6.08
CA PRO A 335 -10.92 4.91 7.36
C PRO A 335 -9.60 5.20 8.09
N VAL A 336 -9.66 5.26 9.42
CA VAL A 336 -8.46 5.42 10.25
C VAL A 336 -7.91 4.04 10.64
N PRO A 337 -6.64 3.73 10.35
CA PRO A 337 -6.03 2.48 10.81
C PRO A 337 -6.00 2.39 12.34
N ILE A 338 -6.38 1.23 12.88
CA ILE A 338 -6.23 0.91 14.31
C ILE A 338 -4.86 0.27 14.58
N PRO A 339 -4.27 0.49 15.78
CA PRO A 339 -3.05 -0.20 16.20
C PRO A 339 -3.16 -1.72 16.01
N ARG A 340 -2.08 -2.32 15.52
CA ARG A 340 -1.93 -3.77 15.40
C ARG A 340 -1.36 -4.33 16.71
N PRO A 341 -1.55 -5.63 17.00
CA PRO A 341 -0.84 -6.27 18.10
C PRO A 341 0.66 -5.99 18.01
N THR A 342 1.24 -5.61 19.14
CA THR A 342 2.69 -5.52 19.31
C THR A 342 3.23 -6.93 19.56
N PHE A 343 4.45 -7.17 19.10
CA PHE A 343 5.21 -8.38 19.45
C PHE A 343 5.78 -8.29 20.86
#